data_AF-A0A8I3A9F6-F1
#
_entry.id   AF-A0A8I3A9F6-F1
#
_cell.length_a   1.000
_cell.length_b   1.000
_cell.length_c   1.000
_cell.angle_alpha   90.00
_cell.angle_beta   90.00
_cell.angle_gamma   90.00
#
_symmetry.space_group_name_H-M   'P 1'
#
loop_
_entity.id
_entity.type
_entity.pdbx_description
1 polymer ?
#
loop_
_entity_poly.entity_id
_entity_poly.type
_entity_poly.pdbx_seq_one_letter_code
_entity_poly.pdbx_strand_id
1 'polypeptide(L)' 'MASKTAQKRLTKEYISMQKEPPPFVWAVPDEKNILTWNYLIVRDFTCSLQSMPITYAARSP' A
#
# COMPACT_ATOMS: atom_id res chain seq x y z
N MET A 1 21.42 -3.05 -15.56
CA MET A 1 20.29 -3.89 -15.99
C MET A 1 20.14 -5.02 -14.97
N ALA A 2 18.97 -5.20 -14.35
CA ALA A 2 18.77 -6.23 -13.34
C ALA A 2 18.82 -7.63 -13.98
N SER A 3 19.37 -8.62 -13.28
CA SER A 3 19.33 -10.02 -13.73
C SER A 3 17.89 -10.51 -13.88
N LYS A 4 17.57 -11.25 -14.95
CA LYS A 4 16.22 -11.78 -15.23
C LYS A 4 15.64 -12.59 -14.06
N THR A 5 16.49 -13.26 -13.29
CA THR A 5 16.08 -14.02 -12.09
C THR A 5 15.65 -13.11 -10.95
N ALA A 6 16.36 -11.99 -10.75
CA ALA A 6 16.01 -11.00 -9.73
C ALA A 6 14.67 -10.34 -10.05
N GLN A 7 14.43 -10.00 -11.32
CA GLN A 7 13.16 -9.42 -11.77
C GLN A 7 11.96 -10.33 -11.41
N LYS A 8 12.06 -11.64 -11.70
CA LYS A 8 11.00 -12.60 -11.38
C LYS A 8 10.69 -12.71 -9.89
N ARG A 9 11.70 -12.60 -9.01
CA ARG A 9 11.49 -12.62 -7.56
C ARG A 9 10.81 -11.33 -7.10
N LEU A 10 11.35 -10.19 -7.51
CA LEU A 10 10.84 -8.86 -7.17
C LEU A 10 9.37 -8.65 -7.60
N THR A 11 8.98 -9.15 -8.78
CA THR A 11 7.57 -9.11 -9.21
C THR A 11 6.67 -10.00 -8.36
N LYS A 12 7.14 -11.16 -7.88
CA LYS A 12 6.35 -12.03 -6.98
C LYS A 12 6.12 -11.38 -5.62
N GLU A 13 7.15 -10.74 -5.07
CA GLU A 13 7.03 -9.98 -3.82
C GLU A 13 6.04 -8.82 -3.99
N TYR A 14 6.12 -8.06 -5.09
CA TYR A 14 5.20 -6.98 -5.40
C TYR A 14 3.73 -7.43 -5.51
N ILE A 15 3.47 -8.59 -6.14
CA ILE A 15 2.11 -9.16 -6.21
C ILE A 15 1.63 -9.60 -4.83
N SER A 16 2.51 -10.16 -4.00
CA SER A 16 2.16 -10.58 -2.64
C SER A 16 1.80 -9.39 -1.76
N MET A 17 2.58 -8.29 -1.86
CA MET A 17 2.29 -7.02 -1.19
C MET A 17 1.00 -6.37 -1.68
N GLN A 18 0.61 -6.52 -2.95
CA GLN A 18 -0.69 -6.02 -3.44
C GLN A 18 -1.88 -6.82 -2.92
N LYS A 19 -1.72 -8.12 -2.69
CA LYS A 19 -2.79 -8.99 -2.17
C LYS A 19 -3.06 -8.74 -0.69
N GLU A 20 -2.01 -8.58 0.09
CA GLU A 20 -2.08 -8.30 1.52
C GLU A 20 -1.31 -7.00 1.79
N PRO A 21 -1.91 -5.83 1.49
CA PRO A 21 -1.23 -4.56 1.63
C PRO A 21 -0.91 -4.32 3.11
N PRO A 22 0.38 -4.19 3.47
CA PRO A 22 0.76 -3.88 4.83
C PRO A 22 0.15 -2.54 5.23
N PRO A 23 -0.44 -2.43 6.43
CA PRO A 23 -0.94 -1.15 6.90
C PRO A 23 0.22 -0.15 7.00
N PHE A 24 -0.02 1.09 6.55
CA PHE A 24 0.91 2.23 6.62
C PHE A 24 2.15 2.18 5.73
N VAL A 25 2.34 1.14 4.91
CA VAL A 25 3.48 1.02 4.01
C VAL A 25 3.00 0.77 2.58
N TRP A 26 3.38 1.66 1.67
CA TRP A 26 3.11 1.52 0.24
C TRP A 26 4.44 1.45 -0.50
N ALA A 27 4.59 0.47 -1.39
CA ALA A 27 5.82 0.23 -2.14
C ALA A 27 5.51 0.13 -3.63
N VAL A 28 6.25 0.88 -4.45
CA VAL A 28 6.12 0.84 -5.92
C VAL A 28 7.52 0.72 -6.54
N PRO A 29 7.77 -0.31 -7.37
CA PRO A 29 9.02 -0.44 -8.11
C PRO A 29 9.09 0.61 -9.22
N ASP A 30 10.29 1.12 -9.50
CA ASP A 30 10.51 2.04 -10.61
C ASP A 30 10.42 1.34 -11.97
N GLU A 31 9.75 1.96 -12.96
CA GLU A 31 9.53 1.38 -14.29
C GLU A 31 10.84 1.23 -15.10
N LYS A 32 11.80 2.13 -14.89
CA LYS A 32 13.08 2.12 -15.63
C LYS A 32 14.10 1.20 -14.96
N ASN A 33 13.99 1.00 -13.64
CA ASN A 33 14.87 0.09 -12.90
C ASN A 33 14.18 -0.57 -11.71
N ILE A 34 13.77 -1.83 -11.88
CA ILE A 34 13.19 -2.68 -10.83
C ILE A 34 14.09 -2.92 -9.59
N LEU A 35 15.37 -2.54 -9.63
CA LEU A 35 16.24 -2.57 -8.44
C LEU A 35 15.99 -1.38 -7.52
N THR A 36 15.40 -0.31 -8.05
CA THR A 36 15.04 0.88 -7.30
C THR A 36 13.59 0.75 -6.83
N TRP A 37 13.40 0.79 -5.51
CA TRP A 37 12.09 0.67 -4.88
C TRP A 37 11.78 1.95 -4.13
N ASN A 38 10.64 2.55 -4.43
CA ASN A 38 10.15 3.74 -3.75
C ASN A 38 9.17 3.29 -2.66
N TYR A 39 9.45 3.68 -1.42
CA TYR A 39 8.60 3.36 -0.27
C TYR A 39 7.99 4.64 0.29
N LEU A 40 6.69 4.58 0.51
CA LEU A 40 5.94 5.58 1.25
C LEU A 40 5.59 4.96 2.60
N ILE A 41 6.24 5.46 3.65
CA ILE A 41 5.95 5.11 5.02
C ILE A 41 5.12 6.25 5.58
N VAL A 42 3.83 6.01 5.74
CA VAL A 42 2.94 6.95 6.41
C VAL A 42 3.13 6.73 7.91
N ARG A 43 3.58 7.74 8.63
CA ARG A 43 3.49 7.71 10.10
C ARG A 43 2.03 7.86 10.47
N ASP A 44 1.56 7.01 11.38
CA ASP A 44 0.21 7.01 11.95
C ASP A 44 -0.40 8.42 12.05
N PHE A 45 -1.21 8.81 11.07
CA PHE A 45 -2.34 9.68 11.31
C PHE A 45 -3.48 8.74 11.67
N THR A 46 -3.56 8.48 12.97
CA THR A 46 -4.59 7.73 13.66
C THR A 46 -5.83 7.45 12.82
N CYS A 47 -6.04 6.15 12.60
CA CYS A 47 -7.32 5.50 12.76
C CYS A 47 -8.20 6.24 13.82
N SER A 48 -9.01 7.21 13.38
CA SER A 48 -10.06 7.86 14.17
C SER A 48 -11.35 8.04 13.35
N LEU A 49 -11.36 7.65 12.08
CA LEU A 49 -12.53 7.86 11.20
C LEU A 49 -13.14 6.57 10.64
N GLN A 50 -13.01 5.44 11.35
CA GLN A 50 -13.66 4.20 10.94
C GLN A 50 -14.54 3.54 12.01
N SER A 51 -14.83 4.26 13.10
CA SER A 51 -15.88 3.92 14.06
C SER A 51 -17.05 4.91 14.06
N MET A 52 -17.33 5.56 12.92
CA MET A 52 -18.61 6.23 12.72
C MET A 52 -19.61 5.22 12.14
N PRO A 53 -20.51 4.61 12.94
CA PRO A 53 -21.65 3.91 12.40
C PRO A 53 -22.52 4.89 11.59
N ILE A 54 -23.10 4.36 10.54
CA ILE A 54 -23.88 5.02 9.50
C ILE A 54 -25.27 5.46 10.04
N THR A 55 -25.32 6.25 11.11
CA THR A 55 -26.59 6.69 11.75
C THR A 55 -26.78 8.20 11.83
N TYR A 56 -25.99 8.99 11.10
CA TYR A 56 -26.32 10.40 10.85
C TYR A 56 -27.20 10.53 9.61
N ALA A 57 -28.48 10.18 9.72
CA ALA A 57 -29.45 10.45 8.65
C ALA A 57 -30.89 10.74 9.12
N ALA A 58 -31.15 10.89 10.42
CA ALA A 58 -32.52 11.15 10.88
C ALA A 58 -32.59 11.88 12.22
N ARG A 59 -32.32 13.19 12.24
CA ARG A 59 -33.02 14.11 13.14
C ARG A 59 -32.85 15.57 12.72
N SER A 60 -33.72 16.01 11.81
CA SER A 60 -34.33 17.33 11.91
C SER A 60 -35.21 17.36 13.17
N PRO A 61 -35.25 18.51 13.85
CA PRO A 61 -36.45 19.35 13.75
C PRO A 61 -36.14 20.77 13.26
#